data_AF-A0A2N2JEY4-F1
#
_entry.id   AF-A0A2N2JEY4-F1
#
_cell.length_a   1.000
_cell.length_b   1.000
_cell.length_c   1.000
_cell.angle_alpha   90.00
_cell.angle_beta   90.00
_cell.angle_gamma   90.00
#
_symmetry.space_group_name_H-M   'P 1'
#
loop_
_entity.id
_entity.type
_entity.pdbx_description
1 polymer ?
#
loop_
_entity_poly.entity_id
_entity_poly.type
_entity_poly.pdbx_seq_one_letter_code
_entity_poly.pdbx_strand_id
1 'polypeptide(L)'
;MFRPALLALATLLAVPLGFAPSVAAARTAKSDLMDIRKVQLEFLAFNEDSDEYLVKVIDENVGTVLQVRSTKDNELVKAYPYMLDDEDKTIRRVRKKHNLSQDPVEDPANPKKKALTLLLGQKDDKLIIYVMKGDRIQKYDDIPVLKDNDGNLAKATMKQLVWDQRGKNVVIIYHQKFPGEHGFQSDFVYSFKFKSYKAKFGDADDSDSDD
;
A
#
# COMPACT_ATOMS: atom_id res chain seq x y z
N MET A 1 61.56 -32.42 -9.05
CA MET A 1 62.49 -31.30 -9.24
C MET A 1 61.84 -30.05 -8.67
N PHE A 2 62.44 -29.50 -7.64
CA PHE A 2 62.09 -28.23 -6.99
C PHE A 2 62.64 -27.04 -7.80
N ARG A 3 61.89 -25.94 -7.90
CA ARG A 3 62.34 -24.52 -7.79
C ARG A 3 61.15 -23.55 -7.97
N PRO A 4 61.25 -22.29 -7.49
CA PRO A 4 60.25 -21.70 -6.60
C PRO A 4 59.63 -20.37 -7.10
N ALA A 5 58.63 -19.93 -6.34
CA ALA A 5 58.19 -18.57 -6.01
C ALA A 5 58.61 -17.37 -6.88
N LEU A 6 57.61 -16.55 -7.24
CA LEU A 6 57.72 -15.10 -7.05
C LEU A 6 56.35 -14.49 -6.73
N LEU A 7 56.24 -14.01 -5.48
CA LEU A 7 55.24 -13.06 -5.01
C LEU A 7 55.36 -11.76 -5.80
N ALA A 8 54.25 -11.23 -6.29
CA ALA A 8 54.12 -9.81 -6.58
C ALA A 8 53.04 -9.24 -5.65
N LEU A 9 53.52 -8.57 -4.61
CA LEU A 9 52.75 -7.80 -3.64
C LEU A 9 52.38 -6.46 -4.31
N ALA A 10 51.14 -6.32 -4.77
CA ALA A 10 50.63 -5.04 -5.28
C ALA A 10 49.84 -4.35 -4.17
N THR A 11 50.54 -3.49 -3.43
CA THR A 11 49.99 -2.57 -2.43
C THR A 11 49.23 -1.45 -3.14
N LEU A 12 47.90 -1.53 -3.19
CA LEU A 12 47.08 -0.40 -3.62
C LEU A 12 46.81 0.50 -2.41
N LEU A 13 47.42 1.68 -2.43
CA LEU A 13 47.21 2.74 -1.46
C LEU A 13 45.75 3.21 -1.49
N ALA A 14 45.12 3.15 -0.33
CA ALA A 14 43.82 3.75 -0.07
C ALA A 14 43.91 5.29 -0.16
N VAL A 15 43.11 5.89 -1.03
CA VAL A 15 42.83 7.33 -1.01
C VAL A 15 41.51 7.51 -0.24
N PRO A 16 41.50 8.15 0.94
CA PRO A 16 40.26 8.55 1.57
C PRO A 16 39.71 9.75 0.80
N LEU A 17 38.72 9.50 -0.07
CA LEU A 17 37.86 10.55 -0.58
C LEU A 17 37.03 11.09 0.58
N GLY A 18 37.49 12.20 1.15
CA GLY A 18 36.72 13.01 2.09
C GLY A 18 35.48 13.55 1.38
N PHE A 19 34.36 12.85 1.56
CA PHE A 19 33.05 13.42 1.29
C PHE A 19 32.77 14.45 2.37
N ALA A 20 33.06 15.72 2.05
CA ALA A 20 32.45 16.82 2.77
C ALA A 20 30.91 16.67 2.67
N PRO A 21 30.16 16.80 3.76
CA PRO A 21 28.72 16.89 3.67
C PRO A 21 28.41 18.15 2.88
N SER A 22 28.00 17.97 1.62
CA SER A 22 27.38 19.03 0.86
C SER A 22 26.12 19.43 1.61
N VAL A 23 26.20 20.55 2.33
CA VAL A 23 25.06 21.31 2.83
C VAL A 23 24.37 21.92 1.61
N ALA A 24 23.84 21.04 0.75
CA ALA A 24 22.96 21.40 -0.33
C ALA A 24 21.64 21.75 0.32
N ALA A 25 21.44 23.06 0.47
CA ALA A 25 20.17 23.75 0.60
C ALA A 25 18.98 22.81 0.75
N ALA A 26 18.43 22.76 1.96
CA ALA A 26 17.02 22.44 2.17
C ALA A 26 16.21 23.44 1.32
N ARG A 27 15.99 23.08 0.05
CA ARG A 27 14.98 23.71 -0.77
C ARG A 27 13.69 23.38 -0.05
N THR A 28 13.19 24.39 0.66
CA THR A 28 11.81 24.48 1.08
C THR A 28 10.97 24.30 -0.16
N ALA A 29 10.60 23.05 -0.47
CA ALA A 29 9.48 22.75 -1.31
C ALA A 29 8.25 23.22 -0.52
N LYS A 30 8.02 24.54 -0.51
CA LYS A 30 6.68 25.10 -0.34
C LYS A 30 5.91 24.56 -1.53
N SER A 31 5.35 23.41 -1.31
CA SER A 31 4.56 22.72 -2.29
C SER A 31 3.30 23.54 -2.57
N ASP A 32 3.13 23.94 -3.83
CA ASP A 32 1.84 24.18 -4.46
C ASP A 32 1.02 22.88 -4.48
N LEU A 33 0.79 22.27 -3.31
CA LEU A 33 0.24 20.91 -3.14
C LEU A 33 -1.29 20.88 -3.21
N MET A 34 -1.94 21.96 -3.64
CA MET A 34 -3.40 22.12 -3.57
C MET A 34 -4.02 22.59 -4.89
N ASP A 35 -3.43 22.26 -6.04
CA ASP A 35 -4.23 22.21 -7.26
C ASP A 35 -5.34 21.17 -7.05
N ILE A 36 -6.58 21.51 -7.42
CA ILE A 36 -7.75 20.63 -7.31
C ILE A 36 -7.41 19.33 -8.02
N ARG A 37 -7.07 18.30 -7.24
CA ARG A 37 -6.68 17.00 -7.76
C ARG A 37 -7.68 15.99 -7.24
N LYS A 38 -8.54 15.51 -8.13
CA LYS A 38 -9.40 14.37 -7.85
C LYS A 38 -8.82 13.12 -8.47
N VAL A 39 -8.35 12.23 -7.59
CA VAL A 39 -7.87 10.90 -7.95
C VAL A 39 -8.84 9.88 -7.40
N GLN A 40 -9.35 9.01 -8.26
CA GLN A 40 -10.16 7.86 -7.88
C GLN A 40 -9.37 6.58 -8.13
N LEU A 41 -9.45 5.65 -7.19
CA LEU A 41 -8.82 4.34 -7.27
C LEU A 41 -9.89 3.24 -7.24
N GLU A 42 -9.66 2.19 -8.01
CA GLU A 42 -10.48 0.99 -8.06
C GLU A 42 -9.57 -0.25 -8.07
N PHE A 43 -9.76 -1.15 -7.10
CA PHE A 43 -9.03 -2.40 -7.06
C PHE A 43 -9.58 -3.37 -8.11
N LEU A 44 -8.69 -4.06 -8.85
CA LEU A 44 -9.12 -4.99 -9.89
C LEU A 44 -8.76 -6.45 -9.60
N ALA A 45 -7.52 -6.75 -9.21
CA ALA A 45 -7.08 -8.14 -9.05
C ALA A 45 -5.77 -8.27 -8.25
N PHE A 46 -5.58 -9.45 -7.66
CA PHE A 46 -4.26 -9.92 -7.20
C PHE A 46 -3.63 -10.85 -8.23
N ASN A 47 -2.31 -10.99 -8.17
CA ASN A 47 -1.63 -12.09 -8.84
C ASN A 47 -1.72 -13.39 -8.02
N GLU A 48 -1.32 -14.50 -8.64
CA GLU A 48 -1.43 -15.83 -8.03
C GLU A 48 -0.68 -15.95 -6.69
N ASP A 49 0.47 -15.29 -6.58
CA ASP A 49 1.30 -15.28 -5.38
C ASP A 49 0.90 -14.21 -4.35
N SER A 50 0.01 -13.29 -4.75
CA SER A 50 -0.48 -12.17 -3.97
C SER A 50 0.61 -11.17 -3.54
N ASP A 51 1.74 -11.13 -4.23
CA ASP A 51 2.82 -10.17 -4.04
C ASP A 51 2.70 -8.93 -4.95
N GLU A 52 1.83 -8.99 -5.96
CA GLU A 52 1.43 -7.87 -6.80
C GLU A 52 -0.10 -7.74 -6.87
N TYR A 53 -0.57 -6.52 -7.10
CA TYR A 53 -1.97 -6.24 -7.36
C TYR A 53 -2.17 -5.13 -8.38
N LEU A 54 -3.34 -5.13 -9.01
CA LEU A 54 -3.74 -4.22 -10.07
C LEU A 54 -4.78 -3.22 -9.55
N VAL A 55 -4.51 -1.94 -9.76
CA VAL A 55 -5.43 -0.84 -9.47
C VAL A 55 -5.64 0.00 -10.71
N LYS A 56 -6.88 0.39 -10.98
CA LYS A 56 -7.23 1.42 -11.94
C LYS A 56 -7.20 2.78 -11.24
N VAL A 57 -6.48 3.72 -11.84
CA VAL A 57 -6.32 5.09 -11.34
C VAL A 57 -6.95 6.03 -12.35
N ILE A 58 -7.94 6.78 -11.90
CA ILE A 58 -8.62 7.83 -12.67
C ILE A 58 -8.21 9.16 -12.05
N ASP A 59 -7.35 9.91 -12.72
CA ASP A 59 -6.90 11.25 -12.31
C ASP A 59 -7.50 12.27 -13.28
N GLU A 60 -8.27 13.25 -12.78
CA GLU A 60 -8.91 14.28 -13.62
C GLU A 60 -7.91 15.05 -14.48
N ASN A 61 -6.64 15.18 -14.05
CA ASN A 61 -5.63 15.98 -14.73
C ASN A 61 -4.74 15.16 -15.69
N VAL A 62 -4.65 13.85 -15.49
CA VAL A 62 -3.71 12.97 -16.22
C VAL A 62 -4.45 11.96 -17.11
N GLY A 63 -5.71 11.66 -16.81
CA GLY A 63 -6.50 10.62 -17.44
C GLY A 63 -6.49 9.31 -16.65
N THR A 64 -6.74 8.20 -17.34
CA THR A 64 -6.86 6.88 -16.71
C THR A 64 -5.62 6.02 -16.96
N VAL A 65 -5.11 5.39 -15.91
CA VAL A 65 -3.94 4.53 -15.96
C VAL A 65 -4.15 3.29 -15.11
N LEU A 66 -3.75 2.13 -15.61
CA LEU A 66 -3.64 0.91 -14.79
C LEU A 66 -2.28 0.88 -14.12
N GLN A 67 -2.25 0.65 -12.81
CA GLN A 67 -1.03 0.51 -12.04
C GLN A 67 -0.95 -0.89 -11.45
N VAL A 68 0.19 -1.55 -11.70
CA VAL A 68 0.59 -2.74 -10.95
C VAL A 68 1.52 -2.32 -9.84
N ARG A 69 1.19 -2.71 -8.61
CA ARG A 69 1.87 -2.31 -7.39
C ARG A 69 2.26 -3.54 -6.58
N SER A 70 3.37 -3.44 -5.84
CA SER A 70 3.75 -4.51 -4.91
C SER A 70 2.90 -4.45 -3.65
N THR A 71 2.45 -5.61 -3.19
CA THR A 71 1.70 -5.74 -1.93
C THR A 71 2.56 -5.42 -0.70
N LYS A 72 3.89 -5.60 -0.79
CA LYS A 72 4.81 -5.53 0.36
C LYS A 72 5.00 -4.12 0.89
N ASP A 73 5.25 -3.17 0.00
CA ASP A 73 5.65 -1.79 0.27
C ASP A 73 4.76 -0.78 -0.46
N ASN A 74 3.76 -1.26 -1.21
CA ASN A 74 2.88 -0.43 -2.01
C ASN A 74 3.63 0.37 -3.09
N GLU A 75 4.79 -0.11 -3.55
CA GLU A 75 5.56 0.54 -4.60
C GLU A 75 4.96 0.28 -5.99
N LEU A 76 5.05 1.28 -6.88
CA LEU A 76 4.63 1.15 -8.27
C LEU A 76 5.62 0.27 -9.03
N VAL A 77 5.17 -0.90 -9.47
CA VAL A 77 5.95 -1.80 -10.33
C VAL A 77 5.89 -1.31 -11.78
N LYS A 78 4.67 -1.06 -12.28
CA LYS A 78 4.48 -0.60 -13.66
C LYS A 78 3.15 0.11 -13.87
N ALA A 79 3.17 1.16 -14.69
CA ALA A 79 1.99 1.87 -15.15
C ALA A 79 1.69 1.57 -16.63
N TYR A 80 0.41 1.47 -16.96
CA TYR A 80 -0.10 1.22 -18.30
C TYR A 80 -1.18 2.25 -18.63
N PRO A 81 -0.82 3.39 -19.24
CA PRO A 81 -1.81 4.34 -19.74
C PRO A 81 -2.61 3.70 -20.87
N TYR A 82 -3.88 4.03 -20.97
CA TYR A 82 -4.77 3.52 -22.02
C TYR A 82 -5.88 4.53 -22.34
N MET A 83 -6.47 4.41 -23.52
CA MET A 83 -7.66 5.17 -23.92
C MET A 83 -8.92 4.42 -23.49
N LEU A 84 -10.01 5.13 -23.15
CA LEU A 84 -11.22 4.53 -22.56
C LEU A 84 -11.85 3.42 -23.44
N ASP A 85 -11.72 3.51 -24.75
CA ASP A 85 -12.19 2.51 -25.72
C ASP A 85 -11.41 1.19 -25.70
N ASP A 86 -10.17 1.21 -25.20
CA ASP A 86 -9.26 0.07 -25.13
C ASP A 86 -9.16 -0.53 -23.70
N GLU A 87 -10.07 -0.18 -22.79
CA GLU A 87 -10.02 -0.57 -21.37
C GLU A 87 -9.93 -2.09 -21.18
N ASP A 88 -10.95 -2.83 -21.61
CA ASP A 88 -11.03 -4.28 -21.39
C ASP A 88 -9.84 -5.03 -21.99
N LYS A 89 -9.42 -4.60 -23.18
CA LYS A 89 -8.27 -5.18 -23.89
C LYS A 89 -6.97 -4.91 -23.12
N THR A 90 -6.83 -3.72 -22.56
CA THR A 90 -5.68 -3.34 -21.73
C THR A 90 -5.69 -4.11 -20.42
N ILE A 91 -6.82 -4.18 -19.71
CA ILE A 91 -6.96 -4.96 -18.48
C ILE A 91 -6.59 -6.43 -18.73
N ARG A 92 -7.15 -7.08 -19.76
CA ARG A 92 -6.83 -8.48 -20.11
C ARG A 92 -5.34 -8.68 -20.39
N ARG A 93 -4.72 -7.77 -21.15
CA ARG A 93 -3.28 -7.82 -21.47
C ARG A 93 -2.41 -7.66 -20.22
N VAL A 94 -2.75 -6.72 -19.33
CA VAL A 94 -2.03 -6.50 -18.07
C VAL A 94 -2.22 -7.70 -17.14
N ARG A 95 -3.44 -8.24 -17.02
CA ARG A 95 -3.74 -9.44 -16.24
C ARG A 95 -2.92 -10.64 -16.71
N LYS A 96 -2.87 -10.88 -18.01
CA LYS A 96 -2.06 -11.97 -18.58
C LYS A 96 -0.57 -11.78 -18.35
N LYS A 97 -0.06 -10.54 -18.46
CA LYS A 97 1.38 -10.27 -18.35
C LYS A 97 1.91 -10.46 -16.93
N HIS A 98 1.09 -10.18 -15.93
CA HIS A 98 1.47 -10.22 -14.51
C HIS A 98 0.77 -11.35 -13.74
N ASN A 99 0.20 -12.32 -14.45
CA ASN A 99 -0.52 -13.46 -13.87
C ASN A 99 -1.59 -13.06 -12.83
N LEU A 100 -2.35 -12.00 -13.14
CA LEU A 100 -3.42 -11.47 -12.27
C LEU A 100 -4.71 -12.25 -12.51
N SER A 101 -4.87 -13.39 -11.85
CA SER A 101 -6.02 -14.29 -12.03
C SER A 101 -6.97 -14.30 -10.83
N GLN A 102 -6.54 -13.81 -9.66
CA GLN A 102 -7.36 -13.86 -8.45
C GLN A 102 -8.33 -12.70 -8.41
N ASP A 103 -9.62 -13.04 -8.43
CA ASP A 103 -10.68 -12.07 -8.19
C ASP A 103 -10.64 -11.61 -6.71
N PRO A 104 -10.92 -10.31 -6.47
CA PRO A 104 -10.90 -9.73 -5.14
C PRO A 104 -11.93 -10.38 -4.21
N VAL A 105 -11.56 -10.57 -2.94
CA VAL A 105 -12.54 -10.83 -1.88
C VAL A 105 -12.82 -9.52 -1.15
N GLU A 106 -13.89 -8.83 -1.57
CA GLU A 106 -14.36 -7.59 -0.95
C GLU A 106 -15.24 -7.90 0.26
N ASP A 107 -14.62 -8.33 1.35
CA ASP A 107 -15.30 -8.63 2.61
C ASP A 107 -14.44 -8.11 3.78
N PRO A 108 -15.01 -7.41 4.78
CA PRO A 108 -14.26 -7.08 5.99
C PRO A 108 -13.77 -8.33 6.75
N ALA A 109 -14.45 -9.47 6.65
CA ALA A 109 -14.05 -10.74 7.25
C ALA A 109 -12.91 -11.42 6.47
N ASN A 110 -11.96 -12.01 7.19
CA ASN A 110 -10.86 -12.74 6.56
C ASN A 110 -11.37 -14.03 5.89
N PRO A 111 -11.04 -14.30 4.61
CA PRO A 111 -11.59 -15.43 3.87
C PRO A 111 -11.17 -16.81 4.39
N LYS A 112 -10.06 -16.90 5.14
CA LYS A 112 -9.56 -18.14 5.74
C LYS A 112 -9.77 -18.21 7.25
N LYS A 113 -9.86 -17.07 7.92
CA LYS A 113 -10.07 -16.96 9.36
C LYS A 113 -11.31 -16.13 9.64
N LYS A 114 -12.50 -16.66 9.31
CA LYS A 114 -13.77 -15.91 9.32
C LYS A 114 -14.12 -15.27 10.67
N ALA A 115 -13.58 -15.78 11.78
CA ALA A 115 -13.72 -15.15 13.09
C ALA A 115 -12.99 -13.80 13.22
N LEU A 116 -12.12 -13.44 12.26
CA LEU A 116 -11.37 -12.18 12.24
C LEU A 116 -11.96 -11.23 11.20
N THR A 117 -12.38 -10.06 11.66
CA THR A 117 -12.92 -9.00 10.81
C THR A 117 -12.08 -7.74 10.94
N LEU A 118 -11.76 -7.11 9.81
CA LEU A 118 -11.11 -5.80 9.79
C LEU A 118 -12.14 -4.69 9.77
N LEU A 119 -11.89 -3.65 10.56
CA LEU A 119 -12.70 -2.43 10.62
C LEU A 119 -11.78 -1.22 10.50
N LEU A 120 -12.28 -0.14 9.92
CA LEU A 120 -11.54 1.12 9.81
C LEU A 120 -12.31 2.23 10.49
N GLY A 121 -11.60 3.06 11.26
CA GLY A 121 -12.15 4.24 11.89
C GLY A 121 -11.11 5.34 12.02
N GLN A 122 -11.49 6.57 11.70
CA GLN A 122 -10.63 7.72 11.95
C GLN A 122 -10.68 8.10 13.43
N LYS A 123 -9.49 8.28 14.03
CA LYS A 123 -9.32 8.80 15.38
C LYS A 123 -8.15 9.78 15.36
N ASP A 124 -8.42 11.02 15.75
CA ASP A 124 -7.45 12.12 15.72
C ASP A 124 -6.82 12.27 14.32
N ASP A 125 -5.51 12.32 14.22
CA ASP A 125 -4.75 12.49 12.98
C ASP A 125 -4.42 11.16 12.26
N LYS A 126 -5.17 10.11 12.56
CA LYS A 126 -4.92 8.75 12.06
C LYS A 126 -6.20 8.04 11.63
N LEU A 127 -6.10 7.29 10.54
CA LEU A 127 -7.05 6.27 10.17
C LEU A 127 -6.59 4.95 10.79
N ILE A 128 -7.32 4.47 11.79
CA ILE A 128 -6.96 3.28 12.55
C ILE A 128 -7.60 2.05 11.90
N ILE A 129 -6.78 1.04 11.67
CA ILE A 129 -7.21 -0.29 11.26
C ILE A 129 -7.37 -1.12 12.54
N TYR A 130 -8.59 -1.59 12.79
CA TYR A 130 -8.91 -2.49 13.88
C TYR A 130 -9.10 -3.91 13.36
N VAL A 131 -8.80 -4.88 14.22
CA VAL A 131 -9.15 -6.29 14.05
C VAL A 131 -10.11 -6.69 15.16
N MET A 132 -11.17 -7.39 14.79
CA MET A 132 -12.23 -7.85 15.69
C MET A 132 -12.30 -9.37 15.69
N LYS A 133 -12.45 -9.99 16.87
CA LYS A 133 -12.73 -11.42 17.07
C LYS A 133 -13.88 -11.54 18.09
N GLY A 134 -15.08 -11.89 17.62
CA GLY A 134 -16.29 -11.81 18.44
C GLY A 134 -16.52 -10.38 18.95
N ASP A 135 -16.71 -10.22 20.26
CA ASP A 135 -16.93 -8.91 20.90
C ASP A 135 -15.64 -8.15 21.21
N ARG A 136 -14.48 -8.73 20.92
CA ARG A 136 -13.18 -8.12 21.23
C ARG A 136 -12.66 -7.36 20.02
N ILE A 137 -12.28 -6.11 20.21
CA ILE A 137 -11.66 -5.24 19.18
C ILE A 137 -10.26 -4.81 19.62
N GLN A 138 -9.31 -4.84 18.69
CA GLN A 138 -7.93 -4.40 18.94
C GLN A 138 -7.43 -3.56 17.76
N LYS A 139 -6.62 -2.54 18.07
CA LYS A 139 -5.89 -1.81 17.03
C LYS A 139 -4.86 -2.74 16.36
N TYR A 140 -4.88 -2.80 15.04
CA TYR A 140 -3.96 -3.59 14.22
C TYR A 140 -2.85 -2.71 13.60
N ASP A 141 -3.22 -1.58 13.00
CA ASP A 141 -2.30 -0.62 12.38
C ASP A 141 -2.89 0.80 12.34
N ASP A 142 -2.12 1.79 11.90
CA ASP A 142 -2.62 3.15 11.63
C ASP A 142 -1.98 3.80 10.40
N ILE A 143 -2.79 4.60 9.70
CA ILE A 143 -2.39 5.36 8.52
C ILE A 143 -2.49 6.85 8.87
N PRO A 144 -1.43 7.65 8.67
CA PRO A 144 -1.49 9.09 8.87
C PRO A 144 -2.54 9.76 7.99
N VAL A 145 -3.32 10.66 8.59
CA VAL A 145 -4.27 11.51 7.87
C VAL A 145 -3.56 12.80 7.45
N LEU A 146 -3.86 13.27 6.24
CA LEU A 146 -3.27 14.51 5.72
C LEU A 146 -3.73 15.72 6.53
N LYS A 147 -2.81 16.67 6.66
CA LYS A 147 -3.04 18.01 7.24
C LYS A 147 -2.81 19.05 6.16
N ASP A 148 -3.67 20.05 6.09
CA ASP A 148 -3.44 21.20 5.22
C ASP A 148 -2.42 22.17 5.84
N ASN A 149 -2.15 23.28 5.15
CA ASN A 149 -1.21 24.30 5.61
C ASN A 149 -1.65 24.99 6.92
N ASP A 150 -2.95 24.98 7.21
CA ASP A 150 -3.55 25.58 8.40
C ASP A 150 -3.67 24.56 9.56
N GLY A 151 -3.24 23.31 9.32
CA GLY A 151 -3.27 22.22 10.30
C GLY A 151 -4.62 21.50 10.38
N ASN A 152 -5.59 21.81 9.52
CA ASN A 152 -6.86 21.10 9.47
C ASN A 152 -6.66 19.68 8.97
N LEU A 153 -7.33 18.73 9.61
CA LEU A 153 -7.27 17.32 9.24
C LEU A 153 -8.24 17.00 8.10
N ALA A 154 -7.78 16.21 7.14
CA ALA A 154 -8.67 15.61 6.17
C ALA A 154 -9.65 14.63 6.86
N LYS A 155 -10.89 14.56 6.37
CA LYS A 155 -11.81 13.48 6.69
C LYS A 155 -11.43 12.26 5.86
N ALA A 156 -11.11 11.16 6.53
CA ALA A 156 -10.74 9.89 5.93
C ALA A 156 -11.88 8.88 6.03
N THR A 157 -12.23 8.23 4.93
CA THR A 157 -13.27 7.19 4.88
C THR A 157 -12.79 5.99 4.07
N MET A 158 -13.02 4.77 4.55
CA MET A 158 -12.74 3.57 3.78
C MET A 158 -13.66 3.49 2.55
N LYS A 159 -13.10 3.23 1.38
CA LYS A 159 -13.84 3.04 0.13
C LYS A 159 -13.93 1.55 -0.23
N GLN A 160 -12.80 0.84 -0.20
CA GLN A 160 -12.74 -0.60 -0.44
C GLN A 160 -11.76 -1.26 0.52
N LEU A 161 -12.05 -2.49 0.91
CA LEU A 161 -11.16 -3.39 1.63
C LEU A 161 -11.19 -4.73 0.92
N VAL A 162 -10.01 -5.20 0.53
CA VAL A 162 -9.87 -6.40 -0.29
C VAL A 162 -8.84 -7.33 0.32
N TRP A 163 -9.22 -8.60 0.47
CA TRP A 163 -8.30 -9.68 0.82
C TRP A 163 -7.81 -10.41 -0.42
N ASP A 164 -6.58 -10.92 -0.36
CA ASP A 164 -6.20 -12.04 -1.22
C ASP A 164 -7.00 -13.30 -0.84
N GLN A 165 -7.11 -14.25 -1.77
CA GLN A 165 -7.87 -15.48 -1.52
C GLN A 165 -7.30 -16.33 -0.37
N ARG A 166 -6.03 -16.07 0.00
CA ARG A 166 -5.31 -16.74 1.08
C ARG A 166 -5.52 -16.06 2.45
N GLY A 167 -6.16 -14.90 2.51
CA GLY A 167 -6.36 -14.12 3.73
C GLY A 167 -5.07 -13.65 4.40
N LYS A 168 -3.97 -13.54 3.63
CA LYS A 168 -2.63 -13.14 4.09
C LYS A 168 -2.31 -11.70 3.74
N ASN A 169 -2.89 -11.16 2.68
CA ASN A 169 -2.63 -9.82 2.20
C ASN A 169 -3.92 -9.03 2.15
N VAL A 170 -3.81 -7.74 2.48
CA VAL A 170 -4.93 -6.81 2.49
C VAL A 170 -4.53 -5.59 1.68
N VAL A 171 -5.45 -5.15 0.83
CA VAL A 171 -5.38 -3.84 0.16
C VAL A 171 -6.59 -3.04 0.59
N ILE A 172 -6.34 -1.82 1.08
CA ILE A 172 -7.36 -0.88 1.50
C ILE A 172 -7.27 0.32 0.58
N ILE A 173 -8.37 0.66 -0.07
CA ILE A 173 -8.54 1.95 -0.72
C ILE A 173 -9.35 2.83 0.22
N TYR A 174 -8.78 3.96 0.59
CA TYR A 174 -9.43 4.94 1.45
C TYR A 174 -9.40 6.31 0.79
N HIS A 175 -10.39 7.10 1.13
CA HIS A 175 -10.64 8.41 0.60
C HIS A 175 -10.25 9.45 1.63
N GLN A 176 -9.53 10.51 1.25
CA GLN A 176 -9.33 11.67 2.10
C GLN A 176 -9.82 12.95 1.42
N LYS A 177 -10.54 13.78 2.19
CA LYS A 177 -11.09 15.07 1.75
C LYS A 177 -10.91 16.12 2.83
N PHE A 178 -10.41 17.31 2.50
CA PHE A 178 -10.37 18.41 3.47
C PHE A 178 -11.77 19.01 3.69
N PRO A 179 -12.13 19.38 4.93
CA PRO A 179 -13.36 20.11 5.20
C PRO A 179 -13.27 21.53 4.63
N GLY A 180 -14.24 21.93 3.82
CA GLY A 180 -14.30 23.27 3.21
C GLY A 180 -14.66 23.25 1.72
N GLU A 181 -14.75 24.44 1.12
CA GLU A 181 -15.06 24.62 -0.31
C GLU A 181 -13.85 24.37 -1.22
N HIS A 182 -12.62 24.38 -0.67
CA HIS A 182 -11.41 24.13 -1.44
C HIS A 182 -11.17 22.62 -1.63
N GLY A 183 -11.26 22.20 -2.90
CA GLY A 183 -11.66 20.87 -3.34
C GLY A 183 -10.60 19.78 -3.44
N PHE A 184 -9.68 19.67 -2.48
CA PHE A 184 -8.82 18.49 -2.44
C PHE A 184 -9.62 17.26 -2.01
N GLN A 185 -9.61 16.25 -2.88
CA GLN A 185 -10.34 15.01 -2.67
C GLN A 185 -9.60 13.89 -3.40
N SER A 186 -8.95 12.97 -2.68
CA SER A 186 -8.15 11.92 -3.31
C SER A 186 -8.37 10.57 -2.64
N ASP A 187 -8.46 9.53 -3.46
CA ASP A 187 -8.29 8.15 -3.04
C ASP A 187 -6.81 7.84 -2.87
N PHE A 188 -6.52 6.99 -1.90
CA PHE A 188 -5.21 6.46 -1.57
C PHE A 188 -5.33 4.95 -1.40
N VAL A 189 -4.21 4.26 -1.60
CA VAL A 189 -4.11 2.82 -1.40
C VAL A 189 -3.10 2.52 -0.31
N TYR A 190 -3.44 1.59 0.58
CA TYR A 190 -2.56 1.05 1.60
C TYR A 190 -2.62 -0.47 1.55
N SER A 191 -1.47 -1.13 1.45
CA SER A 191 -1.37 -2.58 1.42
C SER A 191 -0.49 -3.07 2.56
N PHE A 192 -0.85 -4.23 3.12
CA PHE A 192 -0.04 -4.87 4.15
C PHE A 192 -0.28 -6.37 4.21
N LYS A 193 0.72 -7.08 4.73
CA LYS A 193 0.61 -8.50 5.08
C LYS A 193 -0.06 -8.64 6.44
N PHE A 194 -1.24 -9.26 6.47
CA PHE A 194 -1.96 -9.57 7.69
C PHE A 194 -1.25 -10.66 8.49
N LYS A 195 -1.05 -10.42 9.79
CA LYS A 195 -0.38 -11.31 10.71
C LYS A 195 -1.28 -11.53 11.92
N SER A 196 -2.00 -12.65 11.94
CA SER A 196 -3.00 -12.92 12.99
C SER A 196 -2.42 -12.86 14.41
N TYR A 197 -1.14 -13.20 14.61
CA TYR A 197 -0.50 -13.14 15.93
C TYR A 197 -0.33 -11.71 16.47
N LYS A 198 -0.44 -10.66 15.62
CA LYS A 198 -0.49 -9.27 16.08
C LYS A 198 -1.83 -8.94 16.75
N ALA A 199 -2.88 -9.70 16.42
CA ALA A 199 -4.19 -9.62 17.06
C ALA A 199 -4.16 -10.45 18.36
N LYS A 200 -3.51 -9.92 19.38
CA LYS A 200 -3.46 -10.52 20.72
C LYS A 200 -4.76 -10.22 21.46
N PHE A 201 -5.77 -11.04 21.22
CA PHE A 201 -6.91 -11.19 22.11
C PHE A 201 -6.46 -12.19 23.18
N GLY A 202 -6.14 -11.75 24.40
CA GLY A 202 -5.52 -12.61 25.43
C GLY A 202 -6.20 -13.98 25.60
N ASP A 203 -5.43 -14.97 26.08
CA ASP A 203 -5.67 -16.43 26.09
C ASP A 203 -6.93 -16.95 26.84
N ALA A 204 -7.92 -16.08 27.11
CA ALA A 204 -9.21 -16.51 27.61
C ALA A 204 -10.05 -17.08 26.46
N ASP A 205 -10.08 -18.43 26.38
CA ASP A 205 -10.98 -19.30 25.61
C ASP A 205 -10.60 -19.61 24.15
N ASP A 206 -9.47 -20.28 23.93
CA ASP A 206 -9.27 -21.14 22.74
C ASP A 206 -9.63 -22.62 23.04
N SER A 207 -10.47 -22.87 24.05
CA SER A 207 -11.14 -24.16 24.26
C SER A 207 -12.57 -24.06 23.71
N ASP A 208 -12.75 -24.43 22.45
CA ASP A 208 -13.98 -24.92 21.80
C ASP A 208 -13.75 -24.76 20.28
N SER A 209 -14.08 -25.68 19.39
CA SER A 209 -14.63 -27.03 19.46
C SER A 209 -14.62 -27.43 17.98
N ASP A 210 -13.82 -28.42 17.58
CA ASP A 210 -13.97 -29.04 16.27
C ASP A 210 -15.23 -29.92 16.32
N ASP A 211 -16.38 -29.36 15.92
CA ASP A 211 -17.60 -30.09 15.53
C ASP A 211 -18.01 -29.67 14.11
#